data_AF-A0A285PI75-F1
#
_entry.id   AF-A0A285PI75-F1
#
_cell.length_a   1.000
_cell.length_b   1.000
_cell.length_c   1.000
_cell.angle_alpha   90.00
_cell.angle_beta   90.00
_cell.angle_gamma   90.00
#
_symmetry.space_group_name_H-M   'P 1'
#
loop_
_entity.id
_entity.type
_entity.pdbx_description
1 polymer ?
#
loop_
_entity_poly.entity_id
_entity_poly.type
_entity_poly.pdbx_seq_one_letter_code
_entity_poly.pdbx_strand_id
1 'polypeptide(L)'
;MFKKYWRVTALSAAVLFTAQPSLSATCDAILAHGITNITIKKSARASIATKYHNHCHKKFSSMNAETLADISVEVLGYGGGEANFNTTKTSSDLLQWCKTNKELAESSADLYEESRSLYGEAVRAWNDCKALNKDGLKVDVKITPNNQAVAVGLRYTNPGKVSYMGYEVRGFVCSEVIAGGGIASAKTPVAISTGAINLSCTRNDPLTVSLAGGDYKVQDWGQVNMFTTAGPVQVYFTELTEPTAPTAEVLRLNSEITDLKMSIKNLTQVTEMADQALNERIKGLSVEIVHRKRYHTEKQHILPVKADKTVCTVGGLQGRLGNSGDNAYFRTSKSGHWVLDLHTDPDPNLSLRVEVICFKIK
;
A
#
# COMPACT_ATOMS: atom_id res chain seq x y z
N MET A 1 34.59 66.30 5.65
CA MET A 1 35.31 65.14 5.06
C MET A 1 35.10 63.92 5.94
N PHE A 2 34.16 63.04 5.62
CA PHE A 2 34.14 61.68 6.17
C PHE A 2 33.72 60.74 5.04
N LYS A 3 34.66 59.91 4.59
CA LYS A 3 34.48 58.96 3.51
C LYS A 3 33.75 57.72 4.01
N LYS A 4 32.68 57.37 3.29
CA LYS A 4 31.96 56.10 3.29
C LYS A 4 32.92 54.92 3.06
N TYR A 5 32.71 53.83 3.80
CA TYR A 5 32.97 52.47 3.30
C TYR A 5 31.87 51.53 3.82
N TRP A 6 30.83 51.35 3.00
CA TRP A 6 29.95 50.18 3.09
C TRP A 6 30.66 49.03 2.38
N ARG A 7 31.01 47.97 3.12
CA ARG A 7 31.46 46.71 2.54
C ARG A 7 30.23 45.92 2.12
N VAL A 8 29.96 45.90 0.82
CA VAL A 8 29.03 44.94 0.21
C VAL A 8 29.81 43.65 0.01
N THR A 9 29.54 42.65 0.85
CA THR A 9 30.01 41.28 0.65
C THR A 9 29.18 40.65 -0.45
N ALA A 10 29.67 40.69 -1.69
CA ALA A 10 29.15 39.89 -2.78
C ALA A 10 29.58 38.44 -2.56
N LEU A 11 28.72 37.62 -1.96
CA LEU A 11 28.86 36.17 -2.01
C LEU A 11 28.45 35.74 -3.43
N SER A 12 29.44 35.56 -4.29
CA SER A 12 29.29 34.90 -5.58
C SER A 12 28.91 33.43 -5.34
N ALA A 13 27.62 33.14 -5.30
CA ALA A 13 27.10 31.79 -5.44
C ALA A 13 27.30 31.35 -6.90
N ALA A 14 28.51 30.88 -7.19
CA ALA A 14 28.79 30.13 -8.41
C ALA A 14 28.06 28.78 -8.30
N VAL A 15 26.79 28.76 -8.69
CA VAL A 15 26.07 27.52 -8.92
C VAL A 15 26.72 26.85 -10.13
N LEU A 16 27.59 25.89 -9.84
CA LEU A 16 28.13 24.94 -10.80
C LEU A 16 26.96 24.09 -11.34
N PHE A 17 26.24 24.62 -12.31
CA PHE A 17 25.45 23.81 -13.23
C PHE A 17 26.43 23.08 -14.13
N THR A 18 26.88 21.91 -13.69
CA THR A 18 27.55 20.96 -14.57
C THR A 18 26.61 20.65 -15.72
N ALA A 19 27.10 20.86 -16.94
CA ALA A 19 26.39 20.53 -18.16
C ALA A 19 26.11 19.02 -18.19
N GLN A 20 24.88 18.61 -17.90
CA GLN A 20 24.41 17.26 -18.17
C GLN A 20 23.93 17.18 -19.64
N PRO A 21 24.16 16.02 -20.29
CA PRO A 21 24.01 15.87 -21.72
C PRO A 21 22.56 15.98 -22.22
N SER A 22 22.49 16.25 -23.52
CA SER A 22 21.39 16.67 -24.38
C SER A 22 20.15 15.77 -24.47
N LEU A 23 18.99 16.44 -24.47
CA LEU A 23 17.80 16.24 -25.33
C LEU A 23 17.16 14.82 -25.37
N SER A 24 16.48 14.47 -24.27
CA SER A 24 15.28 13.60 -24.17
C SER A 24 14.78 13.57 -22.72
N ALA A 25 15.70 13.79 -21.77
CA ALA A 25 15.53 13.67 -20.33
C ALA A 25 14.58 14.70 -19.66
N THR A 26 13.84 15.53 -20.41
CA THR A 26 13.11 16.68 -19.82
C THR A 26 11.66 16.38 -19.45
N CYS A 27 10.91 15.67 -20.30
CA CYS A 27 9.57 15.21 -19.94
C CYS A 27 9.63 14.00 -19.01
N ASP A 28 10.68 13.17 -19.14
CA ASP A 28 10.88 11.97 -18.34
C ASP A 28 10.94 12.27 -16.84
N ALA A 29 11.35 13.49 -16.47
CA ALA A 29 11.31 13.98 -15.09
C ALA A 29 9.88 13.99 -14.51
N ILE A 30 8.85 14.28 -15.31
CA ILE A 30 7.44 14.26 -14.88
C ILE A 30 7.03 12.84 -14.52
N LEU A 31 7.35 11.89 -15.40
CA LEU A 31 7.04 10.49 -15.20
C LEU A 31 7.80 9.89 -14.02
N ALA A 32 9.11 10.14 -13.94
CA ALA A 32 9.95 9.73 -12.81
C ALA A 32 9.45 10.30 -11.48
N HIS A 33 8.96 11.55 -11.49
CA HIS A 33 8.32 12.15 -10.33
C HIS A 33 6.98 11.50 -9.98
N GLY A 34 6.15 11.17 -10.96
CA GLY A 34 4.91 10.40 -10.74
C GLY A 34 5.14 9.04 -10.06
N ILE A 35 6.19 8.32 -10.48
CA ILE A 35 6.62 7.08 -9.82
C ILE A 35 7.13 7.35 -8.40
N THR A 36 7.86 8.45 -8.21
CA THR A 36 8.33 8.90 -6.89
C THR A 36 7.16 9.22 -5.96
N ASN A 37 6.10 9.85 -6.47
CA ASN A 37 4.86 10.14 -5.75
C ASN A 37 4.17 8.85 -5.26
N ILE A 38 4.09 7.80 -6.09
CA ILE A 38 3.59 6.49 -5.65
C ILE A 38 4.49 5.91 -4.55
N THR A 39 5.80 6.01 -4.73
CA THR A 39 6.78 5.51 -3.77
C THR A 39 6.64 6.19 -2.41
N ILE A 40 6.44 7.50 -2.39
CA ILE A 40 6.31 8.32 -1.18
C ILE A 40 4.93 8.12 -0.53
N LYS A 41 3.84 8.17 -1.31
CA LYS A 41 2.48 8.12 -0.76
C LYS A 41 2.04 6.72 -0.38
N LYS A 42 2.52 5.69 -1.08
CA LYS A 42 2.11 4.29 -0.88
C LYS A 42 3.26 3.43 -0.38
N SER A 43 4.24 3.13 -1.24
CA SER A 43 5.49 2.46 -0.88
C SER A 43 6.32 2.15 -2.14
N ALA A 44 7.59 1.77 -1.97
CA ALA A 44 8.38 1.18 -3.04
C ALA A 44 7.75 -0.10 -3.62
N ARG A 45 7.02 -0.89 -2.81
CA ARG A 45 6.29 -2.08 -3.30
C ARG A 45 5.13 -1.71 -4.22
N ALA A 46 4.37 -0.67 -3.87
CA ALA A 46 3.29 -0.16 -4.71
C ALA A 46 3.81 0.34 -6.07
N SER A 47 4.97 1.01 -6.08
CA SER A 47 5.66 1.45 -7.30
C SER A 47 6.06 0.26 -8.20
N ILE A 48 6.64 -0.80 -7.62
CA ILE A 48 7.00 -2.03 -8.35
C ILE A 48 5.74 -2.73 -8.88
N ALA A 49 4.71 -2.92 -8.05
CA ALA A 49 3.46 -3.55 -8.45
C ALA A 49 2.81 -2.80 -9.61
N THR A 50 2.80 -1.46 -9.56
CA THR A 50 2.25 -0.61 -10.62
C THR A 50 2.99 -0.78 -11.94
N LYS A 51 4.33 -0.69 -11.92
CA LYS A 51 5.14 -0.87 -13.13
C LYS A 51 4.94 -2.28 -13.72
N TYR A 52 4.85 -3.28 -12.86
CA TYR A 52 4.68 -4.67 -13.27
C TYR A 52 3.33 -4.90 -13.96
N HIS A 53 2.22 -4.60 -13.29
CA HIS A 53 0.87 -4.88 -13.81
C HIS A 53 0.55 -4.07 -15.07
N ASN A 54 1.17 -2.90 -15.25
CA ASN A 54 0.98 -2.09 -16.46
C ASN A 54 1.80 -2.56 -17.67
N HIS A 55 2.92 -3.26 -17.49
CA HIS A 55 3.87 -3.51 -18.59
C HIS A 55 4.29 -4.97 -18.78
N CYS A 56 4.39 -5.75 -17.71
CA CYS A 56 5.00 -7.09 -17.77
C CYS A 56 4.13 -8.17 -18.41
N HIS A 57 2.85 -7.88 -18.67
CA HIS A 57 1.98 -8.76 -19.47
C HIS A 57 2.11 -8.53 -20.98
N LYS A 58 2.85 -7.49 -21.40
CA LYS A 58 3.00 -7.13 -22.81
C LYS A 58 4.15 -7.91 -23.46
N LYS A 59 4.06 -8.12 -24.78
CA LYS A 59 5.11 -8.78 -25.58
C LYS A 59 6.12 -7.76 -26.11
N PHE A 60 7.16 -7.46 -25.32
CA PHE A 60 8.18 -6.46 -25.68
C PHE A 60 8.85 -6.70 -27.04
N SER A 61 9.06 -7.96 -27.43
CA SER A 61 9.66 -8.34 -28.72
C SER A 61 8.83 -7.96 -29.95
N SER A 62 7.54 -7.66 -29.78
CA SER A 62 6.62 -7.28 -30.86
C SER A 62 6.34 -5.77 -30.94
N MET A 63 6.96 -4.97 -30.07
CA MET A 63 6.72 -3.54 -30.00
C MET A 63 7.62 -2.77 -30.97
N ASN A 64 7.12 -1.62 -31.45
CA ASN A 64 7.97 -0.67 -32.15
C ASN A 64 8.97 0.01 -31.19
N ALA A 65 10.04 0.59 -31.74
CA ALA A 65 11.12 1.18 -30.95
C ALA A 65 10.64 2.32 -30.03
N GLU A 66 9.69 3.14 -30.50
CA GLU A 66 9.12 4.26 -29.75
C GLU A 66 8.36 3.78 -28.49
N THR A 67 7.46 2.81 -28.65
CA THR A 67 6.70 2.20 -27.54
C THR A 67 7.64 1.53 -26.54
N LEU A 68 8.69 0.86 -27.05
CA LEU A 68 9.65 0.18 -26.19
C LEU A 68 10.52 1.18 -25.40
N ALA A 69 10.89 2.30 -26.01
CA ALA A 69 11.60 3.39 -25.34
C ALA A 69 10.74 4.04 -24.26
N ASP A 70 9.45 4.27 -24.55
CA ASP A 70 8.49 4.80 -23.60
C ASP A 70 8.38 3.91 -22.35
N ILE A 71 8.16 2.60 -22.56
CA ILE A 71 8.10 1.64 -21.45
C ILE A 71 9.44 1.56 -20.70
N SER A 72 10.58 1.73 -21.37
CA SER A 72 11.88 1.70 -20.69
C SER A 72 12.06 2.90 -19.75
N VAL A 73 11.57 4.09 -20.12
CA VAL A 73 11.54 5.24 -19.21
C VAL A 73 10.66 4.92 -18.00
N GLU A 74 9.46 4.38 -18.22
CA GLU A 74 8.50 4.06 -17.14
C GLU A 74 9.04 3.02 -16.16
N VAL A 75 9.61 1.93 -16.67
CA VAL A 75 10.04 0.78 -15.86
C VAL A 75 11.43 1.01 -15.29
N LEU A 76 12.40 1.34 -16.14
CA LEU A 76 13.82 1.37 -15.82
C LEU A 76 14.33 2.77 -15.42
N GLY A 77 13.56 3.83 -15.70
CA GLY A 77 13.95 5.21 -15.37
C GLY A 77 14.94 5.82 -16.36
N TYR A 78 15.18 5.18 -17.50
CA TYR A 78 16.01 5.69 -18.58
C TYR A 78 15.45 5.27 -19.95
N GLY A 79 15.43 6.20 -20.89
CA GLY A 79 15.01 5.95 -22.27
C GLY A 79 14.87 7.25 -23.06
N GLY A 80 15.18 7.21 -24.36
CA GLY A 80 14.88 8.30 -25.29
C GLY A 80 16.05 9.12 -25.83
N GLY A 81 17.29 8.91 -25.37
CA GLY A 81 18.47 9.48 -26.04
C GLY A 81 18.79 8.69 -27.32
N GLU A 82 18.40 9.22 -28.49
CA GLU A 82 18.49 8.57 -29.83
C GLU A 82 19.87 8.00 -30.22
N ALA A 83 20.95 8.34 -29.49
CA ALA A 83 22.31 7.96 -29.88
C ALA A 83 22.70 6.50 -29.60
N ASN A 84 22.00 5.76 -28.72
CA ASN A 84 22.41 4.38 -28.33
C ASN A 84 21.23 3.44 -27.98
N PHE A 85 20.01 3.75 -28.41
CA PHE A 85 18.85 2.89 -28.09
C PHE A 85 18.94 1.56 -28.86
N ASN A 86 19.09 0.46 -28.14
CA ASN A 86 19.14 -0.89 -28.69
C ASN A 86 17.90 -1.65 -28.26
N THR A 87 16.97 -1.86 -29.20
CA THR A 87 15.69 -2.53 -28.98
C THR A 87 15.84 -3.91 -28.35
N THR A 88 16.80 -4.71 -28.82
CA THR A 88 17.06 -6.06 -28.29
C THR A 88 17.53 -6.01 -26.83
N LYS A 89 18.48 -5.12 -26.52
CA LYS A 89 18.98 -4.94 -25.15
C LYS A 89 17.87 -4.44 -24.23
N THR A 90 17.15 -3.39 -24.64
CA THR A 90 16.05 -2.82 -23.85
C THR A 90 14.95 -3.84 -23.60
N SER A 91 14.55 -4.61 -24.62
CA SER A 91 13.58 -5.69 -24.46
C SER A 91 14.08 -6.76 -23.47
N SER A 92 15.36 -7.12 -23.53
CA SER A 92 15.96 -8.07 -22.58
C SER A 92 15.97 -7.53 -21.15
N ASP A 93 16.35 -6.27 -20.97
CA ASP A 93 16.39 -5.60 -19.65
C ASP A 93 15.00 -5.52 -19.03
N LEU A 94 13.98 -5.18 -19.84
CA LEU A 94 12.57 -5.18 -19.41
C LEU A 94 12.07 -6.58 -19.02
N LEU A 95 12.37 -7.61 -19.82
CA LEU A 95 12.01 -8.99 -19.48
C LEU A 95 12.68 -9.44 -18.18
N GLN A 96 13.96 -9.10 -18.00
CA GLN A 96 14.69 -9.44 -16.79
C GLN A 96 14.10 -8.71 -15.57
N TRP A 97 13.77 -7.43 -15.71
CA TRP A 97 13.11 -6.67 -14.64
C TRP A 97 11.77 -7.29 -14.25
N CYS A 98 10.94 -7.68 -15.22
CA CYS A 98 9.66 -8.36 -14.99
C CYS A 98 9.86 -9.70 -14.28
N LYS A 99 10.85 -10.50 -14.69
CA LYS A 99 11.16 -11.78 -14.04
C LYS A 99 11.57 -11.58 -12.57
N THR A 100 12.44 -10.61 -12.30
CA THR A 100 12.94 -10.32 -10.96
C THR A 100 11.83 -9.87 -10.01
N ASN A 101 10.85 -9.10 -10.49
CA ASN A 101 9.84 -8.46 -9.64
C ASN A 101 8.50 -9.19 -9.59
N LYS A 102 8.35 -10.31 -10.31
CA LYS A 102 7.08 -11.05 -10.46
C LYS A 102 6.42 -11.41 -9.12
N GLU A 103 7.12 -12.12 -8.25
CA GLU A 103 6.55 -12.61 -6.98
C GLU A 103 6.12 -11.46 -6.06
N LEU A 104 6.92 -10.40 -5.99
CA LEU A 104 6.59 -9.20 -5.21
C LEU A 104 5.36 -8.47 -5.78
N ALA A 105 5.28 -8.34 -7.10
CA ALA A 105 4.17 -7.64 -7.75
C ALA A 105 2.85 -8.43 -7.68
N GLU A 106 2.89 -9.75 -7.85
CA GLU A 106 1.72 -10.63 -7.73
C GLU A 106 1.18 -10.65 -6.29
N SER A 107 2.06 -10.67 -5.28
CA SER A 107 1.67 -10.59 -3.86
C SER A 107 1.24 -9.18 -3.40
N SER A 108 1.40 -8.16 -4.24
CA SER A 108 1.10 -6.75 -3.94
C SER A 108 0.03 -6.16 -4.87
N ALA A 109 -0.87 -6.98 -5.41
CA ALA A 109 -1.90 -6.54 -6.36
C ALA A 109 -2.80 -5.42 -5.81
N ASP A 110 -3.15 -5.47 -4.52
CA ASP A 110 -3.98 -4.44 -3.87
C ASP A 110 -3.30 -3.05 -3.89
N LEU A 111 -1.97 -3.01 -3.73
CA LEU A 111 -1.20 -1.78 -3.78
C LEU A 111 -1.20 -1.14 -5.17
N TYR A 112 -1.36 -1.93 -6.23
CA TYR A 112 -1.52 -1.41 -7.58
C TYR A 112 -2.86 -0.70 -7.75
N GLU A 113 -3.97 -1.31 -7.35
CA GLU A 113 -5.30 -0.68 -7.45
C GLU A 113 -5.34 0.67 -6.71
N GLU A 114 -4.66 0.74 -5.55
CA GLU A 114 -4.55 1.97 -4.77
C GLU A 114 -3.67 3.07 -5.39
N SER A 115 -2.73 2.73 -6.27
CA SER A 115 -1.76 3.67 -6.86
C SER A 115 -1.98 3.94 -8.35
N ARG A 116 -2.92 3.22 -8.98
CA ARG A 116 -3.26 3.33 -10.40
C ARG A 116 -3.69 4.73 -10.82
N SER A 117 -4.43 5.45 -9.98
CA SER A 117 -4.86 6.83 -10.28
C SER A 117 -3.68 7.80 -10.33
N LEU A 118 -2.77 7.74 -9.35
CA LEU A 118 -1.55 8.54 -9.31
C LEU A 118 -0.66 8.27 -10.53
N TYR A 119 -0.55 7.00 -10.92
CA TYR A 119 0.17 6.60 -12.12
C TYR A 119 -0.45 7.15 -13.39
N GLY A 120 -1.78 7.05 -13.54
CA GLY A 120 -2.50 7.50 -14.72
C GLY A 120 -2.34 8.99 -14.99
N GLU A 121 -2.40 9.82 -13.94
CA GLU A 121 -2.20 11.27 -14.07
C GLU A 121 -0.74 11.62 -14.44
N ALA A 122 0.24 10.88 -13.92
CA ALA A 122 1.65 11.07 -14.29
C ALA A 122 1.92 10.73 -15.76
N VAL A 123 1.37 9.61 -16.25
CA VAL A 123 1.50 9.19 -17.65
C VAL A 123 0.81 10.20 -18.58
N ARG A 124 -0.35 10.72 -18.21
CA ARG A 124 -1.04 11.77 -18.99
C ARG A 124 -0.18 13.02 -19.11
N ALA A 125 0.29 13.57 -17.99
CA ALA A 125 1.12 14.78 -17.98
C ALA A 125 2.45 14.60 -18.76
N TRP A 126 3.04 13.41 -18.69
CA TRP A 126 4.22 13.07 -19.49
C TRP A 126 3.92 13.02 -20.99
N ASN A 127 2.82 12.40 -21.40
CA ASN A 127 2.40 12.35 -22.80
C ASN A 127 2.06 13.74 -23.36
N ASP A 128 1.39 14.58 -22.57
CA ASP A 128 1.10 15.96 -22.94
C ASP A 128 2.41 16.76 -23.15
N CYS A 129 3.39 16.59 -22.26
CA CYS A 129 4.72 17.19 -22.40
C CYS A 129 5.44 16.69 -23.68
N LYS A 130 5.39 15.39 -23.97
CA LYS A 130 5.98 14.83 -25.21
C LYS A 130 5.31 15.39 -26.46
N ALA A 131 3.99 15.54 -26.46
CA ALA A 131 3.24 16.13 -27.58
C ALA A 131 3.66 17.57 -27.83
N LEU A 132 3.75 18.40 -26.77
CA LEU A 132 4.24 19.77 -26.88
C LEU A 132 5.67 19.85 -27.44
N ASN A 133 6.56 18.96 -26.98
CA ASN A 133 7.94 18.86 -27.46
C ASN A 133 8.04 18.49 -28.95
N LYS A 134 7.12 17.65 -29.43
CA LYS A 134 6.99 17.26 -30.85
C LYS A 134 6.48 18.42 -31.71
N ASP A 135 5.59 19.24 -31.17
CA ASP A 135 5.02 20.42 -31.84
C ASP A 135 5.94 21.66 -31.80
N GLY A 136 7.17 21.49 -31.28
CA GLY A 136 8.23 22.50 -31.26
C GLY A 136 8.32 23.32 -29.97
N LEU A 137 7.44 23.09 -29.00
CA LEU A 137 7.52 23.69 -27.66
C LEU A 137 8.38 22.83 -26.76
N LYS A 138 9.64 23.25 -26.61
CA LYS A 138 10.61 22.62 -25.74
C LYS A 138 10.29 22.91 -24.28
N VAL A 139 9.89 21.87 -23.56
CA VAL A 139 9.61 21.87 -22.13
C VAL A 139 10.80 21.24 -21.40
N ASP A 140 11.38 21.98 -20.45
CA ASP A 140 12.44 21.53 -19.53
C ASP A 140 11.88 21.48 -18.11
N VAL A 141 11.65 20.29 -17.55
CA VAL A 141 11.15 20.12 -16.18
C VAL A 141 12.25 19.56 -15.29
N LYS A 142 12.49 20.23 -14.16
CA LYS A 142 13.44 19.80 -13.13
C LYS A 142 12.74 19.77 -11.78
N ILE A 143 12.71 18.59 -11.15
CA ILE A 143 12.05 18.39 -9.86
C ILE A 143 13.11 17.92 -8.87
N THR A 144 13.18 18.54 -7.69
CA THR A 144 14.10 18.11 -6.64
C THR A 144 13.74 16.72 -6.12
N PRO A 145 14.71 15.86 -5.76
CA PRO A 145 14.43 14.50 -5.27
C PRO A 145 13.52 14.42 -4.03
N ASN A 146 13.49 15.48 -3.22
CA ASN A 146 12.68 15.58 -2.00
C ASN A 146 11.30 16.24 -2.23
N ASN A 147 10.90 16.46 -3.48
CA ASN A 147 9.61 17.07 -3.85
C ASN A 147 9.37 18.48 -3.26
N GLN A 148 10.43 19.23 -2.96
CA GLN A 148 10.33 20.58 -2.37
C GLN A 148 10.40 21.71 -3.39
N ALA A 149 10.97 21.48 -4.58
CA ALA A 149 11.00 22.49 -5.62
C ALA A 149 10.85 21.88 -7.02
N VAL A 150 10.31 22.70 -7.92
CA VAL A 150 10.20 22.41 -9.35
C VAL A 150 10.52 23.64 -10.17
N ALA A 151 11.28 23.44 -11.23
CA ALA A 151 11.53 24.44 -12.25
C ALA A 151 11.00 23.93 -13.59
N VAL A 152 10.24 24.78 -14.28
CA VAL A 152 9.70 24.50 -15.61
C VAL A 152 10.17 25.60 -16.56
N GLY A 153 10.91 25.21 -17.59
CA GLY A 153 11.36 26.08 -18.67
C GLY A 153 10.59 25.81 -19.95
N LEU A 154 10.09 26.85 -20.60
CA LEU A 154 9.46 26.78 -21.92
C LEU A 154 10.31 27.55 -22.94
N ARG A 155 10.60 26.91 -24.08
CA ARG A 155 11.29 27.54 -25.23
C ARG A 155 10.64 27.08 -26.51
N TYR A 156 10.42 27.96 -27.48
CA TYR A 156 9.80 27.58 -28.76
C TYR A 156 10.79 27.69 -29.91
N THR A 157 10.84 26.67 -30.77
CA THR A 157 11.76 26.64 -31.92
C THR A 157 11.29 27.51 -33.09
N ASN A 158 10.01 27.89 -33.15
CA ASN A 158 9.41 28.69 -34.23
C ASN A 158 8.70 29.95 -33.68
N PRO A 159 9.44 30.98 -33.23
CA PRO A 159 8.91 32.14 -32.48
C PRO A 159 7.55 32.67 -32.98
N GLY A 160 6.60 32.90 -32.06
CA GLY A 160 5.36 33.65 -32.34
C GLY A 160 4.10 32.84 -32.68
N LYS A 161 4.16 31.50 -32.79
CA LYS A 161 2.95 30.67 -33.01
C LYS A 161 2.30 30.16 -31.72
N VAL A 162 3.06 30.07 -30.64
CA VAL A 162 2.57 29.61 -29.34
C VAL A 162 2.68 30.76 -28.36
N SER A 163 1.60 31.02 -27.63
CA SER A 163 1.58 32.01 -26.56
C SER A 163 1.48 31.32 -25.22
N TYR A 164 2.23 31.84 -24.26
CA TYR A 164 2.12 31.52 -22.86
C TYR A 164 1.00 32.35 -22.23
N MET A 165 0.09 31.67 -21.52
CA MET A 165 -1.14 32.25 -21.00
C MET A 165 -1.11 32.49 -19.50
N GLY A 166 -0.03 32.07 -18.82
CA GLY A 166 0.11 32.15 -17.36
C GLY A 166 0.25 30.77 -16.73
N TYR A 167 0.28 30.77 -15.40
CA TYR A 167 0.39 29.56 -14.59
C TYR A 167 -0.64 29.55 -13.48
N GLU A 168 -0.97 28.35 -13.02
CA GLU A 168 -1.77 28.11 -11.82
C GLU A 168 -0.98 27.17 -10.91
N VAL A 169 -0.91 27.52 -9.63
CA VAL A 169 -0.18 26.74 -8.64
C VAL A 169 -1.05 26.50 -7.42
N ARG A 170 -0.92 25.30 -6.85
CA ARG A 170 -1.48 24.93 -5.55
C ARG A 170 -0.38 24.33 -4.69
N GLY A 171 -0.28 24.75 -3.43
CA GLY A 171 0.72 24.22 -2.50
C GLY A 171 2.16 24.69 -2.79
N PHE A 172 2.34 25.69 -3.65
CA PHE A 172 3.64 26.25 -4.03
C PHE A 172 3.61 27.78 -4.03
N VAL A 173 4.76 28.37 -3.77
CA VAL A 173 5.10 29.76 -4.08
C VAL A 173 6.03 29.77 -5.28
N CYS A 174 5.70 30.53 -6.31
CA CYS A 174 6.46 30.54 -7.56
C CYS A 174 6.97 31.91 -7.94
N SER A 175 8.10 31.91 -8.63
CA SER A 175 8.68 33.07 -9.30
C SER A 175 8.77 32.79 -10.79
N GLU A 176 8.38 33.78 -11.58
CA GLU A 176 8.31 33.68 -13.03
C GLU A 176 9.24 34.69 -13.68
N VAL A 177 10.05 34.22 -14.62
CA VAL A 177 11.00 35.04 -15.38
C VAL A 177 10.79 34.81 -16.87
N ILE A 178 10.46 35.88 -17.59
CA ILE A 178 10.41 35.87 -19.06
C ILE A 178 11.69 36.52 -19.59
N ALA A 179 12.38 35.84 -20.51
CA ALA A 179 13.57 36.37 -21.16
C ALA A 179 13.29 37.76 -21.78
N GLY A 180 14.09 38.76 -21.37
CA GLY A 180 13.81 40.19 -21.57
C GLY A 180 13.81 41.01 -20.27
N GLY A 181 13.90 40.35 -19.10
CA GLY A 181 14.20 40.99 -17.81
C GLY A 181 12.98 41.53 -17.05
N GLY A 182 11.76 41.27 -17.53
CA GLY A 182 10.53 41.66 -16.85
C GLY A 182 9.99 40.55 -15.95
N ILE A 183 9.52 40.92 -14.75
CA ILE A 183 8.59 40.09 -13.98
C ILE A 183 7.27 40.06 -14.76
N ALA A 184 6.84 38.86 -15.12
CA ALA A 184 5.78 38.57 -16.09
C ALA A 184 4.35 38.81 -15.58
N SER A 185 4.18 39.09 -14.29
CA SER A 185 2.89 39.02 -13.58
C SER A 185 1.78 39.94 -14.10
N ALA A 186 2.04 40.81 -15.08
CA ALA A 186 1.06 41.80 -15.55
C ALA A 186 0.70 41.75 -17.05
N LYS A 187 1.30 40.87 -17.88
CA LYS A 187 1.08 40.91 -19.35
C LYS A 187 0.94 39.55 -20.04
N THR A 188 0.12 38.65 -19.50
CA THR A 188 -0.34 37.48 -20.27
C THR A 188 -1.49 37.88 -21.21
N PRO A 189 -1.61 37.28 -22.42
CA PRO A 189 -0.73 36.28 -23.02
C PRO A 189 0.59 36.87 -23.58
N VAL A 190 1.69 36.11 -23.48
CA VAL A 190 3.01 36.45 -24.04
C VAL A 190 3.39 35.47 -25.13
N ALA A 191 3.74 35.95 -26.32
CA ALA A 191 4.27 35.09 -27.38
C ALA A 191 5.59 34.44 -26.94
N ILE A 192 5.68 33.12 -27.01
CA ILE A 192 6.90 32.38 -26.71
C ILE A 192 7.83 32.57 -27.92
N SER A 193 8.81 33.46 -27.75
CA SER A 193 9.87 33.69 -28.74
C SER A 193 11.03 32.71 -28.50
N THR A 194 12.22 33.00 -29.05
CA THR A 194 13.45 32.28 -28.69
C THR A 194 13.85 32.48 -27.22
N GLY A 195 13.23 33.45 -26.53
CA GLY A 195 13.35 33.66 -25.10
C GLY A 195 12.74 32.50 -24.28
N ALA A 196 13.40 32.14 -23.18
CA ALA A 196 12.88 31.15 -22.25
C ALA A 196 11.89 31.80 -21.26
N ILE A 197 10.75 31.15 -21.03
CA ILE A 197 9.89 31.40 -19.87
C ILE A 197 10.29 30.39 -18.82
N ASN A 198 10.68 30.84 -17.63
CA ASN A 198 11.07 29.96 -16.53
C ASN A 198 10.15 30.21 -15.34
N LEU A 199 9.51 29.16 -14.87
CA LEU A 199 8.73 29.13 -13.64
C LEU A 199 9.51 28.32 -12.61
N SER A 200 9.88 28.94 -11.49
CA SER A 200 10.58 28.29 -10.38
C SER A 200 9.67 28.33 -9.15
N CYS A 201 9.27 27.15 -8.68
CA CYS A 201 8.33 26.97 -7.59
C CYS A 201 8.99 26.26 -6.41
N THR A 202 8.69 26.74 -5.20
CA THR A 202 9.05 26.09 -3.93
C THR A 202 7.79 25.75 -3.18
N ARG A 203 7.73 24.54 -2.64
CA ARG A 203 6.55 24.03 -1.96
C ARG A 203 6.31 24.79 -0.66
N ASN A 204 5.06 24.98 -0.30
CA ASN A 204 4.69 25.65 0.95
C ASN A 204 5.21 24.87 2.15
N ASP A 205 5.57 25.58 3.22
CA ASP A 205 5.98 24.95 4.47
C ASP A 205 4.88 24.01 5.02
N PRO A 206 5.26 22.88 5.63
CA PRO A 206 4.31 21.96 6.22
C PRO A 206 3.56 22.59 7.39
N LEU A 207 2.29 22.24 7.54
CA LEU A 207 1.43 22.63 8.66
C LEU A 207 1.43 21.52 9.70
N THR A 208 1.49 21.89 10.98
CA THR A 208 1.30 20.92 12.07
C THR A 208 -0.18 20.65 12.26
N VAL A 209 -0.58 19.38 12.15
CA VAL A 209 -1.94 18.90 12.37
C VAL A 209 -1.91 17.87 13.50
N SER A 210 -2.71 18.09 14.55
CA SER A 210 -2.89 17.11 15.61
C SER A 210 -3.97 16.11 15.21
N LEU A 211 -3.59 14.84 15.07
CA LEU A 211 -4.51 13.72 14.85
C LEU A 211 -4.50 12.80 16.07
N ALA A 212 -5.50 11.94 16.22
CA ALA A 212 -5.58 11.00 17.34
C ALA A 212 -4.38 10.03 17.32
N GLY A 213 -3.33 10.38 18.08
CA GLY A 213 -2.05 9.64 18.11
C GLY A 213 -0.79 10.51 18.04
N GLY A 214 -0.89 11.82 17.78
CA GLY A 214 0.25 12.75 17.84
C GLY A 214 0.14 13.97 16.94
N ASP A 215 1.21 14.78 16.93
CA ASP A 215 1.37 15.91 16.02
C ASP A 215 2.07 15.45 14.74
N TYR A 216 1.49 15.82 13.60
CA TYR A 216 1.99 15.47 12.28
C TYR A 216 2.34 16.73 11.51
N LYS A 217 3.46 16.72 10.79
CA LYS A 217 3.74 17.76 9.80
C LYS A 217 3.15 17.32 8.47
N VAL A 218 2.09 18.01 8.04
CA VAL A 218 1.39 17.74 6.78
C VAL A 218 1.78 18.80 5.77
N GLN A 219 2.39 18.37 4.67
CA GLN A 219 2.60 19.20 3.51
C GLN A 219 1.52 18.86 2.47
N ASP A 220 0.59 19.79 2.29
CA ASP A 220 -0.58 19.61 1.44
C ASP A 220 -0.20 19.21 0.01
N TRP A 221 -1.12 18.55 -0.70
CA TRP A 221 -0.89 18.21 -2.11
C TRP A 221 -0.61 19.45 -2.95
N GLY A 222 0.15 19.27 -4.02
CA GLY A 222 0.60 20.38 -4.85
C GLY A 222 0.40 20.15 -6.34
N GLN A 223 0.29 21.25 -7.08
CA GLN A 223 0.17 21.23 -8.53
C GLN A 223 0.82 22.47 -9.10
N VAL A 224 1.50 22.30 -10.23
CA VAL A 224 2.06 23.38 -11.04
C VAL A 224 1.57 23.18 -12.47
N ASN A 225 0.76 24.12 -12.96
CA ASN A 225 0.24 24.15 -14.32
C ASN A 225 0.78 25.37 -15.04
N MET A 226 1.39 25.19 -16.21
CA MET A 226 1.68 26.28 -17.15
C MET A 226 0.78 26.14 -18.35
N PHE A 227 0.07 27.21 -18.72
CA PHE A 227 -0.86 27.20 -19.83
C PHE A 227 -0.23 27.81 -21.06
N THR A 228 -0.35 27.11 -22.19
CA THR A 228 0.01 27.66 -23.50
C THR A 228 -1.12 27.42 -24.49
N THR A 229 -1.11 28.15 -25.60
CA THR A 229 -2.08 27.94 -26.69
C THR A 229 -1.94 26.58 -27.37
N ALA A 230 -0.82 25.87 -27.18
CA ALA A 230 -0.61 24.51 -27.69
C ALA A 230 -1.10 23.42 -26.72
N GLY A 231 -1.29 23.76 -25.45
CA GLY A 231 -1.66 22.82 -24.39
C GLY A 231 -0.99 23.14 -23.05
N PRO A 232 -1.43 22.48 -21.96
CA PRO A 232 -0.88 22.68 -20.64
C PRO A 232 0.38 21.84 -20.41
N VAL A 233 1.30 22.35 -19.59
CA VAL A 233 2.35 21.55 -18.93
C VAL A 233 1.94 21.40 -17.47
N GLN A 234 1.80 20.16 -17.00
CA GLN A 234 1.29 19.86 -15.66
C GLN A 234 2.29 19.04 -14.86
N VAL A 235 2.47 19.37 -13.58
CA VAL A 235 3.24 18.59 -12.61
C VAL A 235 2.45 18.49 -11.32
N TYR A 236 2.23 17.26 -10.85
CA TYR A 236 1.42 16.95 -9.66
C TYR A 236 2.31 16.43 -8.53
N PHE A 237 2.04 16.86 -7.31
CA PHE A 237 2.77 16.48 -6.10
C PHE A 237 1.82 15.85 -5.08
N THR A 238 2.21 14.69 -4.54
CA THR A 238 1.44 14.03 -3.48
C THR A 238 1.60 14.74 -2.14
N GLU A 239 0.55 14.72 -1.33
CA GLU A 239 0.58 15.15 0.07
C GLU A 239 1.62 14.35 0.86
N LEU A 240 2.47 15.05 1.61
CA LEU A 240 3.49 14.46 2.48
C LEU A 240 3.05 14.58 3.94
N THR A 241 3.35 13.55 4.72
CA THR A 241 3.09 13.54 6.16
C THR A 241 4.35 13.06 6.85
N GLU A 242 4.77 13.75 7.91
CA GLU A 242 5.84 13.31 8.80
C GLU A 242 5.28 13.01 10.20
N PRO A 243 5.47 11.78 10.73
CA PRO A 243 6.05 10.61 10.05
C PRO A 243 5.15 10.09 8.91
N THR A 244 5.74 9.45 7.90
CA THR A 244 5.00 8.90 6.75
C THR A 244 3.98 7.85 7.20
N ALA A 245 2.81 7.83 6.56
CA ALA A 245 1.65 7.02 6.95
C ALA A 245 1.94 5.54 7.30
N PRO A 246 2.85 4.80 6.63
CA PRO A 246 3.17 3.43 7.04
C PRO A 246 3.72 3.36 8.48
N THR A 247 4.47 4.36 8.91
CA THR A 247 4.99 4.44 10.28
C THR A 247 3.92 4.92 11.25
N ALA A 248 3.07 5.86 10.85
CA ALA A 248 1.96 6.35 11.68
C ALA A 248 0.87 5.30 11.91
N GLU A 249 0.47 4.58 10.86
CA GLU A 249 -0.47 3.46 10.91
C GLU A 249 0.10 2.31 11.74
N VAL A 250 1.39 1.97 11.56
CA VAL A 250 2.07 0.97 12.38
C VAL A 250 2.15 1.41 13.84
N LEU A 251 2.40 2.69 14.13
CA LEU A 251 2.39 3.21 15.50
C LEU A 251 0.98 3.16 16.11
N ARG A 252 -0.07 3.53 15.36
CA ARG A 252 -1.48 3.42 15.78
C ARG A 252 -1.89 1.96 16.03
N LEU A 253 -1.58 1.07 15.09
CA LEU A 253 -1.85 -0.35 15.24
C LEU A 253 -1.07 -0.94 16.40
N ASN A 254 0.18 -0.51 16.63
CA ASN A 254 0.96 -0.95 17.78
C ASN A 254 0.38 -0.43 19.10
N SER A 255 -0.16 0.79 19.17
CA SER A 255 -0.85 1.28 20.36
C SER A 255 -2.15 0.50 20.60
N GLU A 256 -2.95 0.28 19.57
CA GLU A 256 -4.19 -0.51 19.65
C GLU A 256 -3.93 -1.97 20.06
N ILE A 257 -2.89 -2.60 19.50
CA ILE A 257 -2.45 -3.94 19.89
C ILE A 257 -1.99 -3.96 21.35
N THR A 258 -1.33 -2.90 21.82
CA THR A 258 -0.88 -2.81 23.22
C THR A 258 -2.06 -2.69 24.18
N ASP A 259 -3.06 -1.87 23.84
CA ASP A 259 -4.29 -1.72 24.62
C ASP A 259 -5.12 -3.01 24.64
N LEU A 260 -5.21 -3.70 23.50
CA LEU A 260 -5.84 -5.03 23.41
C LEU A 260 -5.09 -6.06 24.25
N LYS A 261 -3.75 -6.07 24.23
CA LYS A 261 -2.94 -6.98 25.06
C LYS A 261 -3.16 -6.72 26.56
N MET A 262 -3.26 -5.46 26.98
CA MET A 262 -3.58 -5.12 28.37
C MET A 262 -4.98 -5.60 28.76
N SER A 263 -5.95 -5.41 27.88
CA SER A 263 -7.34 -5.86 28.09
C SER A 263 -7.45 -7.38 28.22
N ILE A 264 -6.73 -8.13 27.37
CA ILE A 264 -6.68 -9.60 27.43
C ILE A 264 -6.02 -10.07 28.73
N LYS A 265 -4.90 -9.46 29.14
CA LYS A 265 -4.22 -9.81 30.39
C LYS A 265 -5.13 -9.64 31.61
N ASN A 266 -5.90 -8.56 31.65
CA ASN A 266 -6.89 -8.31 32.72
C ASN A 266 -8.00 -9.37 32.72
N LEU A 267 -8.48 -9.77 31.53
CA LEU A 267 -9.48 -10.84 31.40
C LEU A 267 -8.93 -12.19 31.91
N THR A 268 -7.70 -12.56 31.54
CA THR A 268 -7.06 -13.81 32.02
C THR A 268 -6.95 -13.85 33.54
N GLN A 269 -6.61 -12.73 34.17
CA GLN A 269 -6.53 -12.64 35.63
C GLN A 269 -7.90 -12.82 36.28
N VAL A 270 -8.97 -12.28 35.68
CA VAL A 270 -10.35 -12.48 36.18
C VAL A 270 -10.76 -13.95 36.08
N THR A 271 -10.43 -14.65 35.00
CA THR A 271 -10.72 -16.09 34.87
C THR A 271 -9.94 -16.93 35.89
N GLU A 272 -8.66 -16.63 36.10
CA GLU A 272 -7.85 -17.33 37.11
C GLU A 272 -8.42 -17.14 38.52
N MET A 273 -8.88 -15.93 38.86
CA MET A 273 -9.55 -15.65 40.13
C MET A 273 -10.87 -16.42 40.26
N ALA A 274 -11.64 -16.53 39.17
CA ALA A 274 -12.89 -17.29 39.15
C ALA A 274 -12.65 -18.80 39.33
N ASP A 275 -11.65 -19.36 38.66
CA ASP A 275 -11.26 -20.78 38.79
C ASP A 275 -10.74 -21.09 40.20
N GLN A 276 -9.98 -20.18 40.80
CA GLN A 276 -9.51 -20.33 42.17
C GLN A 276 -10.68 -20.29 43.16
N ALA A 277 -11.63 -19.37 42.98
CA ALA A 277 -12.85 -19.31 43.79
C ALA A 277 -13.72 -20.57 43.63
N LEU A 278 -13.83 -21.12 42.41
CA LEU A 278 -14.56 -22.35 42.15
C LEU A 278 -13.88 -23.55 42.81
N ASN A 279 -12.55 -23.68 42.71
CA ASN A 279 -11.79 -24.76 43.32
C ASN A 279 -11.88 -24.75 44.85
N GLU A 280 -11.83 -23.58 45.48
CA GLU A 280 -12.05 -23.46 46.93
C GLU A 280 -13.48 -23.88 47.32
N ARG A 281 -14.47 -23.57 46.47
CA ARG A 281 -15.87 -23.97 46.68
C ARG A 281 -16.08 -25.49 46.51
N ILE A 282 -15.36 -26.13 45.57
CA ILE A 282 -15.37 -27.58 45.36
C ILE A 282 -14.67 -28.32 46.50
N LYS A 283 -13.56 -27.78 47.05
CA LYS A 283 -12.90 -28.38 48.23
C LYS A 283 -13.80 -28.42 49.45
N GLY A 284 -14.70 -27.45 49.61
CA GLY A 284 -15.73 -27.46 50.64
C GLY A 284 -16.85 -28.48 50.44
N LEU A 285 -16.94 -29.10 49.25
CA LEU A 285 -17.99 -30.04 48.85
C LEU A 285 -17.54 -31.52 48.90
N SER A 286 -16.56 -31.88 49.74
CA SER A 286 -16.00 -33.24 49.83
C SER A 286 -17.07 -34.36 49.76
N VAL A 287 -17.24 -34.95 48.57
CA VAL A 287 -18.00 -36.18 48.34
C VAL A 287 -17.00 -37.33 48.32
N GLU A 288 -17.20 -38.25 49.24
CA GLU A 288 -16.38 -39.45 49.44
C GLU A 288 -16.58 -40.43 48.27
N ILE A 289 -15.60 -40.53 47.36
CA ILE A 289 -15.66 -41.50 46.24
C ILE A 289 -15.11 -42.85 46.73
N VAL A 290 -16.02 -43.78 47.00
CA VAL A 290 -15.71 -45.15 47.40
C VAL A 290 -15.44 -46.03 46.17
N HIS A 291 -14.19 -46.49 46.06
CA HIS A 291 -13.68 -47.66 45.29
C HIS A 291 -13.51 -47.58 43.77
N ARG A 292 -12.25 -47.83 43.33
CA ARG A 292 -11.82 -48.05 41.93
C ARG A 292 -11.06 -49.39 41.87
N LYS A 293 -11.54 -50.39 41.12
CA LYS A 293 -10.74 -51.60 40.78
C LYS A 293 -10.61 -51.73 39.26
N ARG A 294 -9.38 -52.01 38.83
CA ARG A 294 -8.89 -52.08 37.45
C ARG A 294 -8.82 -53.54 37.02
N TYR A 295 -9.31 -53.89 35.83
CA TYR A 295 -9.00 -55.18 35.20
C TYR A 295 -8.71 -55.00 33.70
N HIS A 296 -7.58 -55.54 33.28
CA HIS A 296 -7.19 -55.81 31.90
C HIS A 296 -7.70 -57.19 31.49
N THR A 297 -8.23 -57.34 30.27
CA THR A 297 -7.78 -58.37 29.31
C THR A 297 -8.47 -58.22 27.96
N GLU A 298 -7.79 -58.78 26.96
CA GLU A 298 -7.85 -58.57 25.53
C GLU A 298 -8.42 -59.83 24.86
N LYS A 299 -9.43 -59.68 23.99
CA LYS A 299 -9.66 -60.41 22.71
C LYS A 299 -11.08 -60.13 22.20
N GLN A 300 -11.23 -60.19 20.88
CA GLN A 300 -12.39 -59.76 20.09
C GLN A 300 -13.73 -60.34 20.62
N HIS A 301 -14.66 -59.46 20.99
CA HIS A 301 -15.93 -59.82 21.64
C HIS A 301 -17.14 -59.26 20.88
N ILE A 302 -18.00 -60.17 20.38
CA ILE A 302 -19.43 -60.02 20.67
C ILE A 302 -19.48 -60.00 22.20
N LEU A 303 -19.90 -58.89 22.81
CA LEU A 303 -19.93 -58.77 24.27
C LEU A 303 -21.16 -59.52 24.81
N PRO A 304 -21.02 -60.66 25.51
CA PRO A 304 -22.02 -61.07 26.47
C PRO A 304 -21.92 -60.10 27.65
N VAL A 305 -22.63 -58.97 27.58
CA VAL A 305 -22.66 -58.05 28.72
C VAL A 305 -23.57 -58.68 29.77
N LYS A 306 -23.00 -59.00 30.93
CA LYS A 306 -23.78 -59.38 32.11
C LYS A 306 -24.62 -58.17 32.54
N ALA A 307 -25.90 -58.39 32.83
CA ALA A 307 -26.76 -57.40 33.48
C ALA A 307 -26.05 -56.79 34.71
N ASP A 308 -26.37 -55.53 35.01
CA ASP A 308 -25.81 -54.73 36.11
C ASP A 308 -24.40 -54.17 35.96
N LYS A 309 -23.78 -54.22 34.77
CA LYS A 309 -22.48 -53.56 34.54
C LYS A 309 -22.63 -52.19 33.88
N THR A 310 -21.87 -51.22 34.40
CA THR A 310 -21.64 -49.94 33.73
C THR A 310 -20.65 -50.12 32.60
N VAL A 311 -21.04 -49.78 31.38
CA VAL A 311 -20.19 -49.79 30.19
C VAL A 311 -19.96 -48.35 29.75
N CYS A 312 -18.69 -47.99 29.57
CA CYS A 312 -18.30 -46.69 29.03
C CYS A 312 -17.79 -46.85 27.61
N THR A 313 -18.30 -46.06 26.67
CA THR A 313 -17.86 -46.05 25.27
C THR A 313 -17.72 -44.64 24.74
N VAL A 314 -16.97 -44.50 23.64
CA VAL A 314 -16.70 -43.22 22.98
C VAL A 314 -17.28 -43.25 21.58
N GLY A 315 -18.04 -42.22 21.23
CA GLY A 315 -18.66 -42.10 19.92
C GLY A 315 -19.36 -40.75 19.75
N GLY A 316 -20.07 -40.61 18.63
CA GLY A 316 -20.80 -39.40 18.29
C GLY A 316 -22.30 -39.63 18.25
N LEU A 317 -23.06 -38.69 18.81
CA LEU A 317 -24.52 -38.61 18.66
C LEU A 317 -24.86 -38.33 17.19
N GLN A 318 -25.74 -39.15 16.61
CA GLN A 318 -26.14 -39.04 15.20
C GLN A 318 -27.54 -38.47 15.01
N GLY A 319 -28.41 -38.56 16.03
CA GLY A 319 -29.78 -38.05 15.96
C GLY A 319 -30.68 -38.58 17.07
N ARG A 320 -31.93 -38.10 17.14
CA ARG A 320 -32.98 -38.54 18.07
C ARG A 320 -34.01 -39.41 17.35
N LEU A 321 -34.63 -40.35 18.07
CA LEU A 321 -35.68 -41.24 17.60
C LEU A 321 -37.03 -40.85 18.22
N GLY A 322 -38.04 -40.66 17.37
CA GLY A 322 -39.41 -40.39 17.80
C GLY A 322 -39.65 -38.95 18.25
N ASN A 323 -40.93 -38.56 18.31
CA ASN A 323 -41.36 -37.21 18.69
C ASN A 323 -41.17 -36.92 20.20
N SER A 324 -40.96 -37.96 21.02
CA SER A 324 -40.81 -37.81 22.47
C SER A 324 -39.37 -37.55 22.92
N GLY A 325 -38.35 -37.76 22.07
CA GLY A 325 -36.95 -37.50 22.43
C GLY A 325 -36.31 -38.53 23.35
N ASP A 326 -37.04 -39.57 23.76
CA ASP A 326 -36.59 -40.57 24.75
C ASP A 326 -35.47 -41.48 24.25
N ASN A 327 -35.22 -41.50 22.93
CA ASN A 327 -34.23 -42.37 22.31
C ASN A 327 -33.21 -41.60 21.47
N ALA A 328 -31.94 -41.97 21.59
CA ALA A 328 -30.84 -41.37 20.85
C ALA A 328 -30.03 -42.41 20.06
N TYR A 329 -29.64 -42.05 18.83
CA TYR A 329 -28.71 -42.83 18.01
C TYR A 329 -27.27 -42.44 18.28
N PHE A 330 -26.46 -43.42 18.59
CA PHE A 330 -25.04 -43.24 18.85
C PHE A 330 -24.20 -44.12 17.93
N ARG A 331 -23.16 -43.56 17.31
CA ARG A 331 -22.21 -44.33 16.49
C ARG A 331 -20.86 -44.36 17.18
N THR A 332 -20.41 -45.56 17.52
CA THR A 332 -19.06 -45.76 18.05
C THR A 332 -18.08 -46.04 16.91
N SER A 333 -16.78 -45.84 17.15
CA SER A 333 -15.74 -46.11 16.16
C SER A 333 -15.52 -47.61 15.87
N LYS A 334 -16.05 -48.51 16.72
CA LYS A 334 -15.72 -49.96 16.67
C LYS A 334 -16.91 -50.90 16.50
N SER A 335 -18.15 -50.49 16.83
CA SER A 335 -19.23 -51.46 17.06
C SER A 335 -20.59 -51.09 16.48
N GLY A 336 -20.65 -50.25 15.45
CA GLY A 336 -21.90 -49.95 14.73
C GLY A 336 -22.80 -48.94 15.44
N HIS A 337 -24.09 -48.97 15.09
CA HIS A 337 -25.12 -48.07 15.63
C HIS A 337 -25.72 -48.62 16.92
N TRP A 338 -25.85 -47.76 17.93
CA TRP A 338 -26.46 -48.05 19.23
C TRP A 338 -27.70 -47.17 19.40
N VAL A 339 -28.71 -47.69 20.08
CA VAL A 339 -29.88 -46.94 20.54
C VAL A 339 -29.81 -46.85 22.05
N LEU A 340 -29.93 -45.65 22.60
CA LEU A 340 -29.89 -45.37 24.03
C LEU A 340 -31.25 -44.85 24.49
N ASP A 341 -31.85 -45.50 25.49
CA ASP A 341 -32.99 -44.95 26.25
C ASP A 341 -32.47 -43.89 27.23
N LEU A 342 -32.97 -42.67 27.10
CA LEU A 342 -32.62 -41.53 27.93
C LEU A 342 -33.66 -41.38 29.05
N HIS A 343 -33.25 -41.47 30.30
CA HIS A 343 -34.16 -41.32 31.45
C HIS A 343 -34.43 -39.86 31.83
N THR A 344 -33.77 -38.91 31.17
CA THR A 344 -33.94 -37.46 31.35
C THR A 344 -33.67 -36.76 30.02
N ASP A 345 -34.43 -35.70 29.72
CA ASP A 345 -34.25 -34.90 28.51
C ASP A 345 -32.83 -34.31 28.46
N PRO A 346 -31.97 -34.70 27.49
CA PRO A 346 -30.64 -34.12 27.38
C PRO A 346 -30.73 -32.70 26.82
N ASP A 347 -29.83 -31.83 27.28
CA ASP A 347 -29.68 -30.44 26.85
C ASP A 347 -29.81 -30.32 25.32
N PRO A 348 -30.74 -29.50 24.78
CA PRO A 348 -30.94 -29.36 23.35
C PRO A 348 -29.70 -28.83 22.59
N ASN A 349 -28.70 -28.28 23.30
CA ASN A 349 -27.45 -27.79 22.73
C ASN A 349 -26.32 -28.83 22.68
N LEU A 350 -26.59 -30.10 22.99
CA LEU A 350 -25.62 -31.21 22.84
C LEU A 350 -25.34 -31.49 21.36
N SER A 351 -24.50 -30.65 20.74
CA SER A 351 -24.04 -30.84 19.37
C SER A 351 -22.66 -31.52 19.33
N LEU A 352 -22.59 -32.67 18.64
CA LEU A 352 -21.41 -33.17 17.91
C LEU A 352 -20.06 -33.21 18.65
N ARG A 353 -20.05 -33.43 19.97
CA ARG A 353 -18.80 -33.74 20.69
C ARG A 353 -18.67 -35.23 20.97
N VAL A 354 -17.42 -35.68 20.90
CA VAL A 354 -17.00 -37.04 21.26
C VAL A 354 -17.18 -37.16 22.77
N GLU A 355 -18.25 -37.82 23.20
CA GLU A 355 -18.55 -38.00 24.62
C GLU A 355 -18.25 -39.43 25.07
N VAL A 356 -17.65 -39.53 26.26
CA VAL A 356 -17.51 -40.80 26.99
C VAL A 356 -18.85 -41.03 27.69
N ILE A 357 -19.72 -41.85 27.10
CA ILE A 357 -21.01 -42.17 27.70
C ILE A 357 -20.86 -43.46 28.50
N CYS A 358 -21.14 -43.39 29.80
CA CYS A 358 -21.20 -44.54 30.69
C CYS A 358 -22.66 -44.85 31.02
N PHE A 359 -23.16 -46.02 30.63
CA PHE A 359 -24.53 -46.45 30.93
C PHE A 359 -24.53 -47.78 31.66
N LYS A 360 -25.49 -47.97 32.58
CA LYS A 360 -25.70 -49.22 33.29
C LYS A 360 -26.70 -50.07 32.50
N ILE A 361 -26.30 -51.27 32.12
CA ILE A 361 -27.19 -52.21 31.44
C ILE A 361 -28.14 -52.81 32.48
N LYS A 362 -29.44 -52.57 32.33
CA LYS A 362 -30.49 -53.25 33.11
C LYS A 362 -30.75 -54.63 32.53
#